data_AF-A0A953YQS3-F1
#
_entry.id   AF-A0A953YQS3-F1
#
_cell.length_a   1.000
_cell.length_b   1.000
_cell.length_c   1.000
_cell.angle_alpha   90.00
_cell.angle_beta   90.00
_cell.angle_gamma   90.00
#
_symmetry.space_group_name_H-M   'P 1'
#
loop_
_entity.id
_entity.type
_entity.pdbx_description
1 polymer ?
#
loop_
_entity_poly.entity_id
_entity_poly.type
_entity_poly.pdbx_seq_one_letter_code
_entity_poly.pdbx_strand_id
1 'polypeptide(L)'
;MPIPRILAAAFGALVLLLGTLWALDVNYAAWLGAWLSPENQYVSGLVTLIVFGVVAAWLYTRVLGNLIPGPGPIRGLLFGAVLAGCAIWILPAVLHGFAGIVGNTQIVFQGHGIVTEEETFSQRMSRTRVEPCPEIAGQKPPLAHLTQDHPWAPADGWVGRLLPFSVGFLLYGLVIGAFLSDEERGA
;
A
#
# COMPACT_ATOMS: atom_id res chain seq x y z
N MET A 1 -16.18 -6.81 18.49
CA MET A 1 -14.72 -6.99 18.72
C MET A 1 -14.15 -5.75 19.42
N PRO A 2 -13.25 -5.89 20.41
CA PRO A 2 -12.68 -4.75 21.14
C PRO A 2 -11.64 -3.98 20.32
N ILE A 3 -11.62 -2.64 20.45
CA ILE A 3 -10.74 -1.73 19.69
C ILE A 3 -9.25 -2.09 19.82
N PRO A 4 -8.70 -2.41 21.02
CA PRO A 4 -7.29 -2.77 21.15
C PRO A 4 -6.87 -3.98 20.31
N ARG A 5 -7.76 -4.97 20.14
CA ARG A 5 -7.50 -6.16 19.31
C ARG A 5 -7.43 -5.81 17.83
N ILE A 6 -8.31 -4.91 17.37
CA ILE A 6 -8.29 -4.41 15.99
C ILE A 6 -6.99 -3.65 15.72
N LEU A 7 -6.58 -2.77 16.64
CA LEU A 7 -5.34 -2.01 16.51
C LEU A 7 -4.10 -2.92 16.51
N ALA A 8 -4.03 -3.91 17.40
CA ALA A 8 -2.93 -4.85 17.46
C ALA A 8 -2.81 -5.70 16.18
N ALA A 9 -3.93 -6.22 15.67
CA ALA A 9 -3.95 -6.98 14.42
C ALA A 9 -3.60 -6.10 13.21
N ALA A 10 -4.13 -4.87 13.15
CA ALA A 10 -3.80 -3.91 12.10
C ALA A 10 -2.31 -3.57 12.09
N PHE A 11 -1.72 -3.31 13.26
CA PHE A 11 -0.30 -3.00 13.38
C PHE A 11 0.56 -4.20 13.00
N GLY A 12 0.25 -5.41 13.50
CA GLY A 12 0.95 -6.63 13.13
C GLY A 12 0.87 -6.93 11.63
N ALA A 13 -0.32 -6.77 11.04
CA ALA A 13 -0.53 -6.95 9.61
C ALA A 13 0.22 -5.90 8.78
N LEU A 14 0.27 -4.64 9.23
CA LEU A 14 1.03 -3.57 8.59
C LEU A 14 2.54 -3.81 8.64
N VAL A 15 3.07 -4.26 9.78
CA VAL A 15 4.49 -4.63 9.90
C VAL A 15 4.82 -5.77 8.94
N LEU A 16 3.96 -6.78 8.86
CA LEU A 16 4.15 -7.90 7.93
C LEU A 16 4.08 -7.44 6.47
N LEU A 17 3.12 -6.59 6.11
CA LEU A 17 2.98 -5.98 4.79
C LEU A 17 4.24 -5.21 4.41
N LEU A 18 4.66 -4.27 5.27
CA LEU A 18 5.85 -3.43 5.04
C LEU A 18 7.12 -4.27 4.96
N GLY A 19 7.29 -5.25 5.85
CA GLY A 19 8.44 -6.16 5.82
C GLY A 19 8.48 -7.02 4.56
N THR A 20 7.32 -7.50 4.09
CA THR A 20 7.23 -8.29 2.84
C THR A 20 7.57 -7.44 1.63
N LEU A 21 7.01 -6.23 1.57
CA LEU A 21 7.26 -5.30 0.47
C LEU A 21 8.71 -4.84 0.46
N TRP A 22 9.27 -4.50 1.63
CA TRP A 22 10.69 -4.21 1.78
C TRP A 22 11.56 -5.38 1.32
N ALA A 23 11.23 -6.61 1.71
CA ALA A 23 12.01 -7.78 1.31
C ALA A 23 12.07 -7.96 -0.21
N LEU A 24 10.97 -7.63 -0.90
CA LEU A 24 10.83 -7.69 -2.37
C LEU A 24 11.34 -6.44 -3.09
N ASP A 25 12.03 -5.53 -2.38
CA ASP A 25 12.52 -4.25 -2.91
C ASP A 25 11.40 -3.34 -3.45
N VAL A 26 10.28 -3.31 -2.74
CA VAL A 26 9.10 -2.49 -3.05
C VAL A 26 8.84 -1.52 -1.91
N ASN A 27 9.25 -0.26 -2.09
CA ASN A 27 9.04 0.79 -1.11
C ASN A 27 7.67 1.48 -1.31
N TYR A 28 6.61 0.73 -0.99
CA TYR A 28 5.22 1.17 -1.17
C TYR A 28 4.87 2.45 -0.38
N ALA A 29 5.52 2.66 0.77
CA ALA A 29 5.38 3.90 1.53
C ALA A 29 5.89 5.08 0.72
N ALA A 30 7.13 5.04 0.23
CA ALA A 30 7.64 6.13 -0.61
C ALA A 30 6.83 6.27 -1.90
N TRP A 31 6.28 5.18 -2.47
CA TRP A 31 5.40 5.29 -3.64
C TRP A 31 4.13 6.09 -3.32
N LEU A 32 3.43 5.78 -2.23
CA LEU A 32 2.26 6.55 -1.79
C LEU A 32 2.62 7.98 -1.45
N GLY A 33 3.76 8.19 -0.79
CA GLY A 33 4.23 9.52 -0.46
C GLY A 33 4.71 10.33 -1.66
N ALA A 34 5.21 9.70 -2.72
CA ALA A 34 5.52 10.38 -3.97
C ALA A 34 4.26 11.00 -4.60
N TRP A 35 3.08 10.39 -4.38
CA TRP A 35 1.81 11.01 -4.75
C TRP A 35 1.45 12.18 -3.82
N LEU A 36 1.70 12.10 -2.51
CA LEU A 36 1.16 13.06 -1.53
C LEU A 36 2.10 14.24 -1.20
N SER A 37 3.40 13.96 -1.11
CA SER A 37 4.47 14.90 -0.78
C SER A 37 5.82 14.36 -1.29
N PRO A 38 6.24 14.72 -2.52
CA PRO A 38 7.49 14.26 -3.12
C PRO A 38 8.75 14.58 -2.31
N GLU A 39 8.72 15.63 -1.50
CA GLU A 39 9.83 16.04 -0.62
C GLU A 39 9.89 15.25 0.70
N ASN A 40 8.79 14.57 1.08
CA ASN A 40 8.67 13.80 2.32
C ASN A 40 7.97 12.45 2.05
N GLN A 41 8.42 11.71 1.04
CA GLN A 41 7.75 10.49 0.55
C GLN A 41 7.58 9.44 1.65
N TYR A 42 8.62 9.18 2.44
CA TYR A 42 8.54 8.21 3.53
C TYR A 42 7.50 8.55 4.58
N VAL A 43 7.52 9.78 5.11
CA VAL A 43 6.66 10.18 6.22
C VAL A 43 5.21 10.24 5.77
N SER A 44 4.93 10.92 4.65
CA SER A 44 3.59 11.06 4.10
C SER A 44 2.97 9.71 3.73
N GLY A 45 3.75 8.85 3.07
CA GLY A 45 3.30 7.52 2.68
C GLY A 45 3.09 6.57 3.85
N LEU A 46 3.97 6.58 4.85
CA LEU A 46 3.85 5.74 6.04
C LEU A 46 2.63 6.14 6.89
N VAL A 47 2.37 7.44 7.06
CA VAL A 47 1.16 7.93 7.75
C VAL A 47 -0.09 7.48 7.01
N THR A 48 -0.15 7.65 5.69
CA THR A 48 -1.29 7.19 4.88
C THR A 48 -1.48 5.68 4.97
N LEU A 49 -0.40 4.90 4.98
CA LEU A 49 -0.45 3.44 5.15
C LEU A 49 -1.00 3.02 6.50
N ILE A 50 -0.59 3.68 7.58
CA ILE A 50 -1.10 3.38 8.92
C ILE A 50 -2.61 3.65 8.98
N VAL A 51 -3.04 4.81 8.50
CA VAL A 51 -4.47 5.17 8.46
C VAL A 51 -5.24 4.17 7.61
N PHE A 52 -4.74 3.87 6.40
CA PHE A 52 -5.36 2.91 5.49
C PHE A 52 -5.47 1.51 6.12
N GLY A 53 -4.41 1.00 6.75
CA GLY A 53 -4.42 -0.31 7.40
C GLY A 53 -5.43 -0.37 8.55
N VAL A 54 -5.44 0.64 9.43
CA VAL A 54 -6.40 0.69 10.54
C VAL A 54 -7.85 0.75 10.01
N VAL A 55 -8.12 1.59 8.99
CA VAL A 55 -9.44 1.67 8.36
C VAL A 55 -9.81 0.35 7.68
N ALA A 56 -8.88 -0.29 6.98
CA ALA A 56 -9.10 -1.59 6.34
C ALA A 56 -9.41 -2.70 7.37
N ALA A 57 -8.67 -2.75 8.48
CA ALA A 57 -8.95 -3.68 9.57
C ALA A 57 -10.33 -3.43 10.19
N TRP A 58 -10.71 -2.16 10.37
CA TRP A 58 -12.04 -1.80 10.85
C TRP A 58 -13.14 -2.19 9.85
N LEU A 59 -12.97 -1.91 8.56
CA LEU A 59 -13.89 -2.32 7.49
C LEU A 59 -14.04 -3.84 7.41
N TYR A 60 -12.95 -4.59 7.59
CA TYR A 60 -12.99 -6.04 7.67
C TYR A 60 -13.94 -6.51 8.79
N THR A 61 -13.80 -5.95 9.99
CA THR A 61 -14.65 -6.33 11.14
C THR A 61 -16.12 -5.93 11.01
N ARG A 62 -16.43 -4.91 10.20
CA ARG A 62 -17.78 -4.32 10.12
C ARG A 62 -18.57 -4.76 8.90
N VAL A 63 -17.89 -4.94 7.76
CA VAL A 63 -18.53 -5.13 6.46
C VAL A 63 -18.28 -6.53 5.94
N LEU A 64 -17.01 -6.95 5.82
CA LEU A 64 -16.67 -8.15 5.05
C LEU A 64 -16.61 -9.44 5.86
N GLY A 65 -16.31 -9.41 7.16
CA GLY A 65 -16.25 -10.60 8.00
C GLY A 65 -17.53 -11.45 7.95
N ASN A 66 -18.68 -10.83 7.68
CA ASN A 66 -19.99 -11.49 7.65
C ASN A 66 -20.52 -11.77 6.22
N LEU A 67 -19.90 -11.22 5.17
CA LEU A 67 -20.40 -11.33 3.79
C LEU A 67 -19.78 -12.48 3.01
N ILE A 68 -18.57 -12.91 3.38
CA ILE A 68 -17.86 -14.00 2.71
C ILE A 68 -18.00 -15.27 3.55
N PRO A 69 -18.63 -16.34 3.05
CA PRO A 69 -18.67 -17.61 3.75
C PRO A 69 -17.28 -18.27 3.76
N GLY A 70 -16.87 -18.80 4.91
CA GLY A 70 -15.62 -19.56 5.04
C GLY A 70 -14.86 -19.29 6.34
N PRO A 71 -13.80 -20.07 6.60
CA PRO A 71 -12.97 -19.90 7.79
C PRO A 71 -12.25 -18.55 7.76
N GLY A 72 -11.94 -18.03 8.95
CA GLY A 72 -11.38 -16.69 9.13
C GLY A 72 -10.17 -16.35 8.25
N PRO A 73 -9.13 -17.20 8.20
CA PRO A 73 -7.98 -17.00 7.33
C PRO A 73 -8.32 -16.88 5.84
N ILE A 74 -9.27 -17.68 5.35
CA ILE A 74 -9.70 -17.65 3.93
C ILE A 74 -10.45 -16.35 3.62
N ARG A 75 -11.36 -15.93 4.50
CA ARG A 75 -12.03 -14.62 4.40
C ARG A 75 -11.00 -13.48 4.39
N GLY A 76 -9.99 -13.59 5.24
CA GLY A 76 -8.84 -12.70 5.30
C GLY A 76 -8.07 -12.61 3.98
N LEU A 77 -7.71 -13.75 3.39
CA LEU A 77 -7.01 -13.80 2.10
C LEU A 77 -7.84 -13.14 0.99
N LEU A 78 -9.14 -13.43 0.91
CA LEU A 78 -10.02 -12.79 -0.07
C LEU A 78 -10.08 -11.28 0.12
N PHE A 79 -10.16 -10.82 1.37
CA PHE A 79 -10.07 -9.39 1.68
C PHE A 79 -8.72 -8.79 1.28
N GLY A 80 -7.61 -9.50 1.54
CA GLY A 80 -6.27 -9.11 1.12
C GLY A 80 -6.15 -8.96 -0.41
N ALA A 81 -6.75 -9.88 -1.17
CA ALA A 81 -6.78 -9.80 -2.64
C ALA A 81 -7.56 -8.57 -3.13
N VAL A 82 -8.71 -8.26 -2.50
CA VAL A 82 -9.47 -7.04 -2.79
C VAL A 82 -8.65 -5.80 -2.47
N LEU A 83 -7.98 -5.76 -1.30
CA LEU A 83 -7.10 -4.64 -0.94
C LEU A 83 -5.93 -4.47 -1.91
N ALA A 84 -5.33 -5.57 -2.38
CA ALA A 84 -4.28 -5.52 -3.40
C ALA A 84 -4.80 -4.86 -4.67
N GLY A 85 -5.99 -5.25 -5.15
CA GLY A 85 -6.61 -4.62 -6.31
C GLY A 85 -6.94 -3.14 -6.08
N CYS A 86 -7.45 -2.80 -4.90
CA CYS A 86 -7.68 -1.41 -4.53
C CYS A 86 -6.37 -0.60 -4.53
N ALA A 87 -5.29 -1.14 -3.96
CA ALA A 87 -3.99 -0.48 -3.88
C ALA A 87 -3.33 -0.29 -5.25
N ILE A 88 -3.52 -1.23 -6.19
CA ILE A 88 -2.91 -1.21 -7.53
C ILE A 88 -3.69 -0.31 -8.48
N TRP A 89 -5.03 -0.36 -8.48
CA TRP A 89 -5.85 0.30 -9.49
C TRP A 89 -6.71 1.44 -8.96
N ILE A 90 -7.36 1.27 -7.81
CA ILE A 90 -8.34 2.24 -7.30
C ILE A 90 -7.63 3.43 -6.63
N LEU A 91 -6.65 3.16 -5.79
CA LEU A 91 -5.95 4.19 -5.02
C LEU A 91 -5.20 5.18 -5.92
N PRO A 92 -4.43 4.78 -6.96
CA PRO A 92 -3.88 5.74 -7.90
C PRO A 92 -4.97 6.56 -8.62
N ALA A 93 -6.09 5.95 -9.00
CA ALA A 93 -7.19 6.66 -9.67
C ALA A 93 -7.87 7.69 -8.76
N VAL A 94 -8.08 7.34 -7.48
CA VAL A 94 -8.64 8.23 -6.46
C VAL A 94 -7.70 9.40 -6.18
N LEU A 95 -6.41 9.11 -5.99
CA LEU A 95 -5.36 10.12 -5.84
C LEU A 95 -5.38 11.07 -7.05
N HIS A 96 -5.39 10.53 -8.27
CA HIS A 96 -5.49 11.34 -9.49
C HIS A 96 -6.76 12.22 -9.55
N GLY A 97 -7.90 11.71 -9.09
CA GLY A 97 -9.14 12.50 -8.99
C GLY A 97 -9.04 13.66 -8.00
N PHE A 98 -8.50 13.42 -6.80
CA PHE A 98 -8.27 14.48 -5.80
C PHE A 98 -7.29 15.53 -6.29
N ALA A 99 -6.25 15.14 -7.04
CA ALA A 99 -5.33 16.06 -7.72
C ALA A 99 -6.06 17.11 -8.56
N GLY A 100 -7.01 16.63 -9.38
CA GLY A 100 -7.73 17.47 -10.33
C GLY A 100 -8.70 18.44 -9.65
N ILE A 101 -9.29 18.04 -8.52
CA ILE A 101 -10.28 18.85 -7.79
C ILE A 101 -9.62 19.96 -6.97
N VAL A 102 -8.50 19.68 -6.31
CA VAL A 102 -7.88 20.64 -5.36
C VAL A 102 -7.14 21.77 -6.07
N GLY A 103 -6.94 21.68 -7.40
CA GLY A 103 -6.21 22.69 -8.19
C GLY A 103 -4.75 22.87 -7.77
N ASN A 104 -4.31 22.09 -6.79
CA ASN A 104 -2.98 22.09 -6.22
C ASN A 104 -2.27 20.82 -6.70
N THR A 105 -1.75 20.89 -7.92
CA THR A 105 -1.03 19.80 -8.57
C THR A 105 0.28 19.43 -7.88
N GLN A 106 0.63 20.12 -6.79
CA GLN A 106 1.71 19.72 -5.89
C GLN A 106 1.30 18.61 -4.91
N ILE A 107 0.01 18.50 -4.53
CA ILE A 107 -0.47 17.58 -3.48
C ILE A 107 -0.80 16.20 -4.02
N VAL A 108 -1.16 16.10 -5.29
CA VAL A 108 -1.25 14.83 -5.98
C VAL A 108 -0.79 15.01 -7.41
N PHE A 109 0.43 14.55 -7.71
CA PHE A 109 0.99 14.74 -9.04
C PHE A 109 0.10 14.03 -10.08
N GLN A 110 -0.49 14.78 -10.99
CA GLN A 110 -1.20 14.23 -12.14
C GLN A 110 -0.23 13.39 -12.98
N GLY A 111 -0.69 12.21 -13.42
CA GLY A 111 -0.24 11.69 -14.70
C GLY A 111 -0.38 12.81 -15.74
N HIS A 112 0.69 13.08 -16.48
CA HIS A 112 0.84 14.32 -17.27
C HIS A 112 0.81 15.57 -16.39
N GLY A 113 1.78 15.69 -15.48
CA GLY A 113 1.92 16.85 -14.59
C GLY A 113 1.81 18.16 -15.36
N ILE A 114 1.10 19.13 -14.76
CA ILE A 114 1.01 20.50 -15.25
C ILE A 114 2.41 20.97 -15.64
N VAL A 115 2.55 21.20 -16.94
CA VAL A 115 3.72 21.82 -17.54
C VAL A 115 3.62 23.29 -17.16
N THR A 116 4.35 23.75 -16.16
CA THR A 116 4.94 25.08 -16.36
C THR A 116 5.90 24.89 -17.53
N GLU A 117 5.77 25.69 -18.60
CA GLU A 117 6.58 25.59 -19.83
C GLU A 117 8.10 25.56 -19.58
N GLU A 118 8.53 25.87 -18.35
CA GLU A 118 9.92 25.90 -17.88
C GLU A 118 10.44 24.62 -17.20
N GLU A 119 9.61 23.60 -16.88
CA GLU A 119 10.13 22.37 -16.25
C GLU A 119 10.78 21.42 -17.26
N THR A 120 12.07 21.18 -17.09
CA THR A 120 12.83 20.24 -17.92
C THR A 120 12.39 18.79 -17.69
N PHE A 121 12.46 17.95 -18.73
CA PHE A 121 12.13 16.52 -18.68
C PHE A 121 12.88 15.76 -17.56
N SER A 122 14.10 16.19 -17.24
CA SER A 122 14.92 15.67 -16.13
C SER A 122 14.31 15.99 -14.75
N GLN A 123 13.76 17.19 -14.56
CA GLN A 123 13.09 17.58 -13.32
C GLN A 123 11.80 16.77 -13.11
N ARG A 124 11.03 16.51 -14.18
CA ARG A 124 9.89 15.58 -14.15
C ARG A 124 10.28 14.18 -13.71
N MET A 125 11.32 13.62 -14.32
CA MET A 125 11.77 12.27 -14.02
C MET A 125 12.32 12.16 -12.58
N SER A 126 12.90 13.23 -12.04
CA SER A 126 13.43 13.25 -10.68
C SER A 126 12.33 13.24 -9.60
N ARG A 127 11.18 13.88 -9.86
CA ARG A 127 10.06 13.99 -8.91
C ARG A 127 9.12 12.79 -8.91
N THR A 128 9.05 12.03 -10.01
CA THR A 128 8.23 10.81 -10.14
C THR A 128 8.97 9.54 -9.76
N ARG A 129 10.27 9.66 -9.43
CA ARG A 129 11.09 8.54 -9.00
C ARG A 129 10.79 8.23 -7.55
N VAL A 130 10.38 7.00 -7.31
CA VAL A 130 10.17 6.51 -5.96
C VAL A 130 11.53 6.27 -5.31
N GLU A 131 11.69 6.71 -4.06
CA GLU A 131 12.91 6.44 -3.31
C GLU A 131 13.10 4.92 -3.12
N PRO A 132 14.34 4.40 -3.28
CA PRO A 132 14.61 2.97 -3.11
C PRO A 132 14.33 2.52 -1.67
N CYS A 133 14.18 1.22 -1.41
CA CYS A 133 14.02 0.75 -0.04
C CYS A 133 15.20 1.19 0.84
N PRO A 134 14.95 1.73 2.05
CA PRO A 134 16.02 2.07 2.97
C PRO A 134 16.71 0.80 3.46
N GLU A 135 18.02 0.87 3.74
CA GLU A 135 18.72 -0.24 4.38
C GLU A 135 18.25 -0.40 5.83
N ILE A 136 17.91 -1.62 6.21
CA ILE A 136 17.53 -1.95 7.60
C ILE A 136 18.72 -2.66 8.23
N ALA A 137 19.32 -2.04 9.24
CA ALA A 137 20.51 -2.56 9.94
C ALA A 137 21.68 -2.93 8.99
N GLY A 138 21.87 -2.14 7.92
CA GLY A 138 22.92 -2.36 6.92
C GLY A 138 22.65 -3.52 5.95
N GLN A 139 21.44 -4.08 5.95
CA GLN A 139 21.02 -5.10 5.00
C GLN A 139 20.16 -4.48 3.89
N LYS A 140 20.40 -4.96 2.66
CA LYS A 140 19.56 -4.68 1.49
C LYS A 140 18.39 -5.67 1.44
N PRO A 141 17.31 -5.34 0.73
CA PRO A 141 16.19 -6.25 0.46
C PRO A 141 16.64 -7.66 0.00
N PRO A 142 16.39 -8.72 0.79
CA PRO A 142 16.91 -10.06 0.50
C PRO A 142 16.30 -10.71 -0.74
N LEU A 143 15.10 -10.30 -1.16
CA LEU A 143 14.37 -10.87 -2.29
C LEU A 143 14.28 -9.91 -3.48
N ALA A 144 15.14 -8.89 -3.54
CA ALA A 144 15.19 -7.95 -4.68
C ALA A 144 15.32 -8.66 -6.03
N HIS A 145 16.00 -9.81 -6.08
CA HIS A 145 16.17 -10.62 -7.29
C HIS A 145 14.85 -11.10 -7.92
N LEU A 146 13.76 -11.19 -7.15
CA LEU A 146 12.45 -11.58 -7.66
C LEU A 146 11.73 -10.44 -8.41
N THR A 147 12.21 -9.20 -8.27
CA THR A 147 11.60 -7.99 -8.85
C THR A 147 12.56 -7.22 -9.77
N GLN A 148 13.78 -7.71 -9.96
CA GLN A 148 14.83 -7.08 -10.78
C GLN A 148 14.44 -6.81 -12.24
N ASP A 149 13.67 -7.72 -12.86
CA ASP A 149 13.23 -7.60 -14.26
C ASP A 149 12.01 -6.69 -14.45
N HIS A 150 11.48 -6.15 -13.35
CA HIS A 150 10.27 -5.35 -13.33
C HIS A 150 10.55 -3.99 -12.70
N PRO A 151 11.14 -3.05 -13.48
CA PRO A 151 11.58 -1.77 -12.95
C PRO A 151 10.44 -1.02 -12.26
N TRP A 152 10.59 -0.87 -10.95
CA TRP A 152 9.66 -0.23 -10.03
C TRP A 152 9.72 1.32 -10.08
N ALA A 153 10.42 1.87 -11.07
CA ALA A 153 10.98 3.23 -11.05
C ALA A 153 9.99 4.39 -11.26
N PRO A 154 8.93 4.29 -12.10
CA PRO A 154 8.03 5.43 -12.29
C PRO A 154 6.71 5.21 -11.55
N ALA A 155 6.16 6.23 -10.87
CA ALA A 155 4.95 6.13 -10.05
C ALA A 155 3.71 5.52 -10.76
N ASP A 156 3.67 5.55 -12.09
CA ASP A 156 2.61 5.02 -12.97
C ASP A 156 2.82 3.55 -13.43
N GLY A 157 4.00 2.97 -13.26
CA GLY A 157 4.33 1.60 -13.68
C GLY A 157 3.74 0.48 -12.82
N TRP A 158 2.47 0.09 -13.02
CA TRP A 158 1.75 -0.88 -12.18
C TRP A 158 2.03 -2.36 -12.49
N VAL A 159 2.48 -2.71 -13.70
CA VAL A 159 2.62 -4.12 -14.14
C VAL A 159 3.65 -4.89 -13.30
N GLY A 160 4.79 -4.26 -12.99
CA GLY A 160 5.82 -4.84 -12.13
C GLY A 160 5.42 -4.98 -10.65
N ARG A 161 4.24 -4.45 -10.27
CA ARG A 161 3.79 -4.36 -8.88
C ARG A 161 2.83 -5.47 -8.49
N LEU A 162 2.25 -6.17 -9.47
CA LEU A 162 1.18 -7.15 -9.25
C LEU A 162 1.60 -8.22 -8.23
N LEU A 163 2.74 -8.86 -8.45
CA LEU A 163 3.20 -9.95 -7.61
C LEU A 163 3.56 -9.49 -6.19
N PRO A 164 4.45 -8.49 -5.97
CA PRO A 164 4.80 -8.08 -4.62
C PRO A 164 3.65 -7.47 -3.83
N PHE A 165 2.77 -6.69 -4.47
CA PHE A 165 1.59 -6.14 -3.81
C PHE A 165 0.61 -7.26 -3.47
N SER A 166 0.34 -8.18 -4.39
CA SER A 166 -0.56 -9.29 -4.11
C SER A 166 -0.07 -10.10 -2.92
N VAL A 167 1.21 -10.47 -2.87
CA VAL A 167 1.76 -11.25 -1.74
C VAL A 167 1.67 -10.46 -0.44
N GLY A 168 2.10 -9.20 -0.43
CA GLY A 168 2.06 -8.36 0.78
C GLY A 168 0.64 -8.17 1.32
N PHE A 169 -0.31 -7.79 0.46
CA PHE A 169 -1.70 -7.56 0.85
C PHE A 169 -2.47 -8.85 1.16
N LEU A 170 -2.13 -9.98 0.54
CA LEU A 170 -2.65 -11.29 0.93
C LEU A 170 -2.20 -11.65 2.35
N LEU A 171 -0.92 -11.45 2.69
CA LEU A 171 -0.41 -11.69 4.03
C LEU A 171 -1.04 -10.74 5.06
N TYR A 172 -1.23 -9.47 4.70
CA TYR A 172 -2.00 -8.52 5.50
C TYR A 172 -3.42 -9.07 5.77
N GLY A 173 -4.12 -9.46 4.71
CA GLY A 173 -5.46 -10.03 4.78
C GLY A 173 -5.52 -11.30 5.62
N LEU A 174 -4.54 -12.20 5.48
CA LEU A 174 -4.42 -13.44 6.25
C LEU A 174 -4.32 -13.15 7.75
N VAL A 175 -3.45 -12.22 8.16
CA VAL A 175 -3.31 -11.83 9.57
C VAL A 175 -4.60 -11.23 10.10
N ILE A 176 -5.20 -10.30 9.34
CA ILE A 176 -6.49 -9.71 9.70
C ILE A 176 -7.56 -10.79 9.85
N GLY A 177 -7.65 -11.74 8.92
CA GLY A 177 -8.63 -12.81 8.97
C GLY A 177 -8.39 -13.82 10.08
N ALA A 178 -7.13 -14.16 10.39
CA ALA A 178 -6.81 -15.07 11.48
C ALA A 178 -7.09 -14.44 12.85
N PHE A 179 -6.78 -13.16 13.03
CA PHE A 179 -6.87 -12.50 14.35
C PHE A 179 -8.20 -11.79 14.59
N LEU A 180 -8.89 -11.33 13.54
CA LEU A 180 -10.12 -10.54 13.62
C LEU A 180 -11.36 -11.27 13.12
N SER A 181 -11.23 -12.48 12.57
CA SER A 181 -12.40 -13.32 12.44
C SER A 181 -12.81 -13.83 13.81
N ASP A 182 -14.09 -13.66 14.13
CA ASP A 182 -14.70 -14.47 15.17
C ASP A 182 -14.68 -15.92 14.65
N GLU A 183 -13.66 -16.69 15.06
CA GLU A 183 -13.85 -18.13 15.21
C GLU A 183 -15.02 -18.29 16.17
N GLU A 184 -15.98 -19.10 15.75
CA GLU A 184 -17.26 -19.38 16.38
C GLU A 184 -17.23 -19.10 17.88
N ARG A 185 -18.10 -18.20 18.33
CA ARG A 185 -18.62 -18.29 19.70
C ARG A 185 -19.17 -19.71 19.83
N GLY A 186 -18.38 -20.61 20.41
CA GLY A 186 -18.91 -21.77 21.08
C GLY A 186 -19.82 -21.26 22.19
N ALA A 187 -21.12 -21.22 21.89
CA ALA A 187 -22.22 -21.13 22.84
C ALA A 187 -23.43 -21.80 22.17
#